data_AF-A0AAV2JCF7-F1
#
_entry.id   AF-A0AAV2JCF7-F1
#
_cell.length_a   1.000
_cell.length_b   1.000
_cell.length_c   1.000
_cell.angle_alpha   90.00
_cell.angle_beta   90.00
_cell.angle_gamma   90.00
#
_symmetry.space_group_name_H-M   'P 1'
#
loop_
_entity.id
_entity.type
_entity.pdbx_description
1 polymer ?
#
loop_
_entity_poly.entity_id
_entity_poly.type
_entity_poly.pdbx_seq_one_letter_code
_entity_poly.pdbx_strand_id
1 'polypeptide(L)'
;MSAMEATFKVALKREPQLRTAEDLHTIYNHLYRMDVLTHLREHQLRSMCTSIRYERHEANHILFYPDSIASCWYILLTGSVFVQEHMYLARCWFVLLSSLCLTAVVRVERRPECG
;
A
#
# COMPACT_ATOMS: atom_id res chain seq x y z
N MET A 1 9.95 14.66 -5.39
CA MET A 1 9.04 14.04 -4.41
C MET A 1 8.04 15.10 -3.99
N SER A 2 6.76 14.94 -4.33
CA SER A 2 5.72 15.91 -3.95
C SER A 2 5.57 15.93 -2.43
N ALA A 3 5.40 17.10 -1.82
CA ALA A 3 5.16 17.23 -0.37
C ALA A 3 4.00 16.35 0.12
N MET A 4 3.02 16.08 -0.76
CA MET A 4 1.86 15.23 -0.49
C MET A 4 2.22 13.74 -0.30
N GLU A 5 3.27 13.26 -0.96
CA GLU A 5 3.77 11.89 -0.73
C GLU A 5 4.51 11.77 0.61
N ALA A 6 5.14 12.85 1.07
CA ALA A 6 5.86 12.87 2.34
C ALA A 6 4.89 12.79 3.52
N THR A 7 3.83 13.60 3.52
CA THR A 7 2.79 13.57 4.56
C THR A 7 2.03 12.25 4.57
N PHE A 8 1.73 11.68 3.40
CA PHE A 8 1.13 10.36 3.29
C PHE A 8 1.99 9.26 3.93
N LYS A 9 3.29 9.24 3.63
CA LYS A 9 4.22 8.27 4.24
C LYS A 9 4.31 8.45 5.76
N VAL A 10 4.32 9.69 6.26
CA VAL A 10 4.33 9.97 7.71
C VAL A 10 3.06 9.45 8.39
N ALA A 11 1.89 9.72 7.81
CA ALA A 11 0.62 9.24 8.32
C ALA A 11 0.53 7.70 8.34
N LEU A 12 1.04 7.03 7.29
CA LEU A 12 1.05 5.57 7.22
C LEU A 12 2.06 4.90 8.15
N LYS A 13 3.18 5.57 8.47
CA LYS A 13 4.16 5.07 9.45
C LYS A 13 3.60 5.04 10.87
N ARG A 14 2.58 5.84 11.16
CA ARG A 14 1.88 5.81 12.44
C ARG A 14 0.99 4.56 12.50
N GLU A 15 1.02 3.88 13.64
CA GLU A 15 0.24 2.68 13.88
C GLU A 15 -1.27 2.98 13.75
N PRO A 16 -2.08 2.09 13.14
CA PRO A 16 -3.47 2.44 12.84
C PRO A 16 -4.31 2.86 14.05
N GLN A 17 -4.03 2.30 15.23
CA GLN A 17 -4.71 2.64 16.49
C GLN A 17 -4.37 4.04 17.01
N LEU A 18 -3.25 4.62 16.58
CA LEU A 18 -2.73 5.91 17.06
C LEU A 18 -2.95 7.05 16.06
N ARG A 19 -3.58 6.79 14.91
CA ARG A 19 -3.78 7.79 13.87
C ARG A 19 -4.78 8.86 14.30
N THR A 20 -4.44 10.11 14.03
CA THR A 20 -5.33 11.25 14.23
C THR A 20 -6.34 11.37 13.09
N ALA A 21 -7.37 12.21 13.26
CA ALA A 21 -8.31 12.53 12.19
C ALA A 21 -7.61 13.14 10.95
N GLU A 22 -6.54 13.91 11.16
CA GLU A 22 -5.73 14.50 10.10
C GLU A 22 -4.94 13.44 9.33
N ASP A 23 -4.37 12.46 10.03
CA ASP A 23 -3.69 11.33 9.39
C ASP A 23 -4.66 10.53 8.51
N LEU A 24 -5.84 10.21 9.04
CA LEU A 24 -6.88 9.49 8.32
C LEU A 24 -7.38 10.26 7.09
N HIS A 25 -7.55 11.57 7.21
CA HIS A 25 -7.92 12.43 6.08
C HIS A 25 -6.84 12.47 5.01
N THR A 26 -5.57 12.60 5.42
CA THR A 26 -4.41 12.57 4.51
C THR A 26 -4.34 11.24 3.75
N ILE A 27 -4.48 10.12 4.46
CA ILE A 27 -4.49 8.78 3.86
C ILE A 27 -5.66 8.65 2.88
N TYR A 28 -6.87 9.02 3.29
CA TYR A 28 -8.07 8.95 2.46
C TYR A 28 -7.90 9.72 1.15
N ASN A 29 -7.47 10.99 1.22
CA ASN A 29 -7.26 11.83 0.05
C ASN A 29 -6.24 11.25 -0.92
N HIS A 30 -5.20 10.58 -0.40
CA HIS A 30 -4.18 9.96 -1.22
C HIS A 30 -4.69 8.66 -1.87
N LEU A 31 -5.41 7.81 -1.13
CA LEU A 31 -6.01 6.58 -1.66
C LEU A 31 -7.09 6.88 -2.71
N TYR A 32 -7.92 7.89 -2.48
CA TYR A 32 -8.98 8.32 -3.41
C TYR A 32 -8.41 8.77 -4.77
N ARG A 33 -7.17 9.26 -4.81
CA ARG A 33 -6.47 9.67 -6.03
C ARG A 33 -5.72 8.53 -6.73
N MET A 34 -5.75 7.31 -6.20
CA MET A 34 -5.09 6.16 -6.81
C MET A 34 -6.02 5.48 -7.80
N ASP A 35 -5.62 5.43 -9.07
CA ASP A 35 -6.42 4.83 -10.15
C ASP A 35 -6.84 3.39 -9.84
N VAL A 36 -5.94 2.62 -9.22
CA VAL A 36 -6.19 1.22 -8.82
C VAL A 36 -7.32 1.07 -7.80
N LEU A 37 -7.68 2.12 -7.05
CA LEU A 37 -8.72 2.09 -6.02
C LEU A 37 -10.01 2.82 -6.43
N THR A 38 -10.09 3.34 -7.65
CA THR A 38 -11.24 4.13 -8.14
C THR A 38 -12.58 3.39 -8.11
N HIS A 39 -12.55 2.05 -8.12
CA HIS A 39 -13.73 1.21 -8.06
C HIS A 39 -14.31 1.04 -6.65
N LEU A 40 -13.56 1.45 -5.61
CA LEU A 40 -14.00 1.32 -4.22
C LEU A 40 -14.90 2.47 -3.80
N ARG A 41 -15.95 2.15 -3.03
CA ARG A 41 -16.87 3.15 -2.47
C ARG A 41 -16.22 3.89 -1.31
N GLU A 42 -16.68 5.11 -1.02
CA GLU A 42 -16.16 5.95 0.07
C GLU A 42 -16.07 5.21 1.41
N HIS A 43 -17.12 4.47 1.79
CA HIS A 43 -17.13 3.73 3.05
C HIS A 43 -16.03 2.64 3.11
N GLN A 44 -15.71 2.00 1.98
CA GLN A 44 -14.66 1.00 1.89
C GLN A 44 -13.30 1.66 2.02
N LEU A 45 -13.07 2.78 1.33
CA LEU A 45 -11.84 3.57 1.45
C LEU A 45 -11.62 4.08 2.88
N ARG A 46 -12.68 4.59 3.54
CA ARG A 46 -12.61 5.03 4.94
C ARG A 46 -12.29 3.86 5.87
N SER A 47 -12.89 2.70 5.66
CA SER A 47 -12.56 1.48 6.41
C SER A 47 -11.10 1.10 6.21
N MET A 48 -10.59 1.11 4.97
CA MET A 48 -9.19 0.83 4.66
C MET A 48 -8.24 1.79 5.37
N CYS A 49 -8.53 3.09 5.43
CA CYS A 49 -7.68 4.08 6.11
C CYS A 49 -7.36 3.72 7.57
N THR A 50 -8.26 2.98 8.22
CA THR A 50 -8.11 2.55 9.62
C THR A 50 -7.35 1.23 9.81
N SER A 51 -7.13 0.43 8.76
CA SER A 51 -6.40 -0.86 8.84
C SER A 51 -5.11 -0.88 8.03
N ILE A 52 -4.93 0.07 7.12
CA ILE A 52 -3.82 0.14 6.18
C ILE A 52 -2.48 0.36 6.89
N ARG A 53 -1.40 -0.31 6.47
CA ARG A 53 -0.07 -0.25 7.10
C ARG A 53 1.01 -0.06 6.04
N TYR A 54 1.98 0.81 6.31
CA TYR A 54 3.16 0.94 5.46
C TYR A 54 4.19 -0.12 5.81
N GLU A 55 4.70 -0.81 4.80
CA GLU A 55 5.80 -1.76 4.93
C GLU A 55 6.90 -1.45 3.92
N ARG A 56 8.13 -1.63 4.35
CA ARG A 56 9.32 -1.50 3.50
C ARG A 56 10.09 -2.79 3.58
N HIS A 57 10.30 -3.38 2.41
CA HIS A 57 10.92 -4.69 2.26
C HIS A 57 12.15 -4.57 1.38
N GLU A 58 13.19 -5.33 1.75
CA GLU A 58 14.41 -5.48 0.95
C GLU A 58 14.16 -6.37 -0.27
N ALA A 59 15.15 -6.41 -1.15
CA ALA A 59 15.16 -7.29 -2.31
C ALA A 59 14.91 -8.74 -1.88
N ASN A 60 14.18 -9.50 -2.70
CA ASN A 60 13.90 -10.93 -2.49
C ASN A 60 13.04 -11.26 -1.25
N HIS A 61 12.46 -10.27 -0.57
CA HIS A 61 11.50 -10.54 0.50
C HIS A 61 10.20 -11.12 -0.07
N ILE A 62 9.73 -12.23 0.52
CA ILE A 62 8.50 -12.90 0.12
C ILE A 62 7.32 -12.26 0.85
N LEU A 63 6.42 -11.59 0.12
CA LEU A 63 5.25 -10.92 0.69
C LEU A 63 4.11 -11.88 1.05
N PHE A 64 3.93 -12.95 0.28
CA PHE A 64 2.92 -13.98 0.50
C PHE A 64 3.33 -15.29 -0.17
N TYR A 65 2.80 -16.40 0.35
CA TYR A 65 2.96 -17.72 -0.26
C TYR A 65 1.67 -18.13 -0.98
N PRO A 66 1.74 -18.79 -2.15
CA PRO A 66 0.55 -19.20 -2.91
C PRO A 66 -0.42 -20.07 -2.10
N ASP A 67 0.10 -20.91 -1.22
CA ASP A 67 -0.68 -21.86 -0.42
C ASP A 67 -1.22 -21.26 0.90
N SER A 68 -1.04 -19.96 1.11
CA SER A 68 -1.49 -19.27 2.33
C SER A 68 -2.86 -18.61 2.14
N ILE A 69 -3.68 -18.64 3.21
CA ILE A 69 -4.96 -17.93 3.23
C ILE A 69 -4.69 -16.43 3.13
N ALA A 70 -5.22 -15.78 2.08
CA ALA A 70 -5.07 -14.36 1.84
C ALA A 70 -5.85 -13.52 2.89
N SER A 71 -5.16 -13.16 3.97
CA SER A 71 -5.67 -12.29 5.04
C SER A 71 -5.49 -10.79 4.75
N CYS A 72 -4.69 -10.45 3.74
CA CYS A 72 -4.37 -9.06 3.41
C CYS A 72 -4.05 -8.88 1.93
N TRP A 73 -4.05 -7.62 1.51
CA TRP A 73 -3.78 -7.17 0.16
C TRP A 73 -2.64 -6.15 0.18
N TYR A 74 -1.84 -6.10 -0.88
CA TYR A 74 -0.73 -5.15 -0.98
C TYR A 74 -0.94 -4.18 -2.13
N ILE A 75 -0.66 -2.90 -1.88
CA ILE A 75 -0.57 -1.86 -2.90
C ILE A 75 0.89 -1.44 -3.02
N LEU A 76 1.47 -1.61 -4.20
CA LEU A 76 2.87 -1.28 -4.46
C LEU A 76 3.03 0.24 -4.62
N LEU A 77 3.81 0.87 -3.73
CA LEU A 77 4.09 2.32 -3.80
C LEU A 77 5.35 2.63 -4.61
N THR A 78 6.42 1.86 -4.40
CA THR A 78 7.71 2.00 -5.10
C THR A 78 8.39 0.65 -5.26
N GLY A 79 9.22 0.50 -6.29
CA GLY A 79 9.97 -0.73 -6.56
C GLY A 79 9.21 -1.68 -7.50
N SER A 80 9.51 -2.98 -7.37
CA SER A 80 8.89 -4.04 -8.13
C SER A 80 8.56 -5.25 -7.28
N VAL A 81 7.60 -6.05 -7.73
CA VAL A 81 7.30 -7.36 -7.17
C VAL A 81 7.27 -8.39 -8.30
N PHE A 82 7.69 -9.62 -7.99
CA PHE A 82 7.65 -10.75 -8.91
C PHE A 82 6.55 -11.70 -8.46
N VAL A 83 5.59 -11.97 -9.33
CA VAL A 83 4.44 -12.82 -9.06
C VAL A 83 4.23 -13.75 -10.25
N GLN A 84 4.27 -15.06 -10.03
CA GLN A 84 3.97 -16.08 -11.06
C GLN A 84 4.62 -15.77 -12.41
N GLU A 85 5.94 -15.58 -12.42
CA GLU A 85 6.75 -15.29 -13.63
C GLU A 85 6.63 -13.87 -14.21
N HIS A 86 5.75 -13.04 -13.66
CA HIS A 86 5.53 -11.67 -14.10
C HIS A 86 6.10 -10.65 -13.12
N MET A 87 6.75 -9.60 -13.63
CA MET A 87 7.22 -8.49 -12.82
C MET A 87 6.24 -7.31 -12.89
N TYR A 88 5.81 -6.83 -11.72
CA TYR A 88 4.93 -5.68 -11.59
C TYR A 88 5.71 -4.52 -10.97
N LEU A 89 5.61 -3.33 -11.57
CA LEU A 89 6.31 -2.12 -11.12
C LEU A 89 5.32 -1.10 -10.55
N ALA A 90 5.79 -0.30 -9.59
CA ALA A 90 5.01 0.83 -9.09
C ALA A 90 4.84 1.90 -10.19
N ARG A 91 3.60 2.27 -10.53
CA ARG A 91 3.24 3.39 -11.42
C ARG A 91 4.01 3.45 -12.76
N CYS A 92 4.16 2.31 -13.44
CA CYS A 92 4.95 2.13 -14.66
C CYS A 92 5.09 3.35 -15.59
N TRP A 93 6.30 3.91 -15.66
CA TRP A 93 6.90 4.38 -16.91
C TRP A 93 8.40 4.01 -16.94
N PHE A 94 8.86 3.70 -18.14
CA PHE A 94 10.18 3.25 -18.61
C PHE A 94 11.46 3.63 -17.82
N VAL A 95 12.36 2.61 -17.70
CA VAL A 95 13.85 2.63 -17.73
C VAL A 95 14.69 2.55 -16.43
N LEU A 96 15.48 1.45 -16.38
CA LEU A 96 16.86 1.21 -15.92
C LEU A 96 17.50 2.16 -14.89
N LEU A 97 17.86 1.63 -13.72
CA LEU A 97 19.23 1.22 -13.36
C LEU A 97 19.26 0.81 -11.88
N SER A 98 20.05 -0.23 -11.62
CA SER A 98 20.63 -0.61 -10.34
C SER A 98 20.66 0.49 -9.27
N SER A 99 19.96 0.27 -8.16
CA SER A 99 20.59 0.04 -6.85
C SER A 99 19.50 0.09 -5.78
N LEU A 100 19.41 -0.99 -5.00
CA LEU A 100 18.47 -1.20 -3.87
C LEU A 100 17.02 -1.50 -4.32
N CYS A 101 16.69 -2.78 -4.51
CA CYS A 101 15.31 -3.27 -4.73
C CYS A 101 14.50 -3.19 -3.42
N LEU A 102 14.40 -1.99 -2.87
CA LEU A 102 13.62 -1.68 -1.69
C LEU A 102 12.19 -1.42 -2.13
N THR A 103 11.33 -2.41 -1.88
CA THR A 103 9.93 -2.37 -2.25
C THR A 103 9.13 -1.82 -1.09
N ALA A 104 8.48 -0.67 -1.32
CA ALA A 104 7.56 -0.09 -0.35
C ALA A 104 6.15 -0.49 -0.75
N VAL A 105 5.46 -1.18 0.14
CA VAL A 105 4.08 -1.63 -0.05
C VAL A 105 3.21 -1.09 1.05
N VAL A 106 1.93 -1.08 0.75
CA VAL A 106 0.89 -0.76 1.70
C VAL A 106 0.05 -1.99 1.89
N ARG A 107 0.11 -2.57 3.09
CA ARG A 107 -0.66 -3.74 3.49
C ARG A 107 -2.02 -3.29 3.99
N VAL A 108 -3.06 -3.78 3.35
CA VAL A 108 -4.45 -3.58 3.75
C VAL A 108 -4.94 -4.90 4.31
N GLU A 109 -5.21 -4.92 5.61
CA GLU A 109 -5.80 -6.08 6.26
C GLU A 109 -7.27 -6.19 5.87
N ARG A 110 -7.72 -7.39 5.47
CA ARG A 110 -9.15 -7.66 5.34
C ARG A 110 -9.74 -7.56 6.74
N ARG A 111 -10.63 -6.59 6.96
CA ARG A 111 -11.52 -6.70 8.12
C ARG A 111 -12.33 -7.98 7.93
N PRO A 112 -12.49 -8.82 8.97
CA PRO A 112 -13.52 -9.84 8.93
C PRO A 112 -14.83 -9.11 8.66
N GLU A 113 -15.49 -9.45 7.55
CA GLU A 113 -16.83 -8.96 7.30
C GLU A 113 -17.66 -9.41 8.50
N CYS A 114 -18.13 -8.46 9.31
CA CYS A 114 -19.12 -8.75 10.33
C CYS A 114 -20.33 -9.30 9.56
N GLY A 115 -20.56 -10.61 9.71
CA GLY A 115 -21.79 -11.26 9.25
C GLY A 115 -23.02 -10.73 9.97
#